data_AF-A0AAD6ESR7-F1
#
_entry.id   AF-A0AAD6ESR7-F1
#
_cell.length_a   1.000
_cell.length_b   1.000
_cell.length_c   1.000
_cell.angle_alpha   90.00
_cell.angle_beta   90.00
_cell.angle_gamma   90.00
#
_symmetry.space_group_name_H-M   'P 1'
#
loop_
_entity.id
_entity.type
_entity.pdbx_description
1 polymer ?
#
loop_
_entity_poly.entity_id
_entity_poly.type
_entity_poly.pdbx_seq_one_letter_code
_entity_poly.pdbx_strand_id
1 'polypeptide(L)'
;MADQLTDDQIAEFKEAFSLFDKDGDGCITTKELGTVMRSLGQNPTEAELQDMINEVDADGNGTIDFPEFLNLMARKMKDTDSEEELKEAFRVFDKDQNGFISAAELRHVMTNLGEKLTDEEVDEMIREADVDGDGQINYEEFVKVVRQSMEKEILCLHGFRTSGAFLKKQISKWDPSIFQEFDMVFPDGLFPAGGKSDIEGIFPPPYFEWFQFNKDFTEYTNLDECISHLCDYIMTNGPFDGLLGFSQGATLSALLIGYQAQGKVLKEHPPIKFLVSVSGSKFRDPKICDVAYKDPIKAKSIHFIGEKDWLKIPSEELAAAFDSPLLLRHPQGHTVPRLDENSVNLLAKWTKSIVQVTNTNSTCDVEKSETEPTTTGINLADIATDAPEGSPTVSVPTPTGKNLADTKDVATEVPEGPSTVSVRV
;
A
#
# COMPACT_ATOMS: atom_id res chain seq x y z
N MET A 1 0.23 32.18 -4.10
CA MET A 1 0.43 31.05 -3.17
C MET A 1 -0.88 30.37 -2.76
N ALA A 2 -2.04 31.01 -2.95
CA ALA A 2 -3.33 30.32 -3.06
C ALA A 2 -3.44 29.40 -4.30
N ASP A 3 -2.46 29.46 -5.22
CA ASP A 3 -2.46 28.77 -6.52
C ASP A 3 -2.02 27.29 -6.47
N GLN A 4 -1.96 26.67 -5.27
CA GLN A 4 -1.54 25.26 -5.11
C GLN A 4 -2.58 24.36 -4.44
N LEU A 5 -3.72 24.89 -4.02
CA LEU A 5 -4.80 24.11 -3.42
C LEU A 5 -5.86 23.80 -4.50
N THR A 6 -6.31 22.55 -4.56
CA THR A 6 -7.40 22.16 -5.46
C THR A 6 -8.73 22.74 -4.99
N ASP A 7 -9.69 22.93 -5.90
CA ASP A 7 -11.03 23.45 -5.57
C ASP A 7 -11.72 22.62 -4.46
N ASP A 8 -11.46 21.30 -4.42
CA ASP A 8 -11.98 20.40 -3.38
C ASP A 8 -11.32 20.65 -2.01
N GLN A 9 -10.01 20.86 -1.95
CA GLN A 9 -9.31 21.24 -0.72
C GLN A 9 -9.75 22.63 -0.23
N ILE A 10 -9.97 23.56 -1.15
CA ILE A 10 -10.51 24.89 -0.80
C ILE A 10 -11.92 24.75 -0.22
N ALA A 11 -12.74 23.81 -0.73
CA ALA A 11 -14.06 23.52 -0.16
C ALA A 11 -13.96 22.90 1.24
N GLU A 12 -13.09 21.91 1.45
CA GLU A 12 -12.84 21.32 2.78
C GLU A 12 -12.34 22.36 3.79
N PHE A 13 -11.40 23.22 3.40
CA PHE A 13 -10.95 24.31 4.28
C PHE A 13 -12.01 25.35 4.55
N LYS A 14 -12.95 25.53 3.63
CA LYS A 14 -14.09 26.44 3.82
C LYS A 14 -15.10 25.86 4.81
N GLU A 15 -15.31 24.56 4.79
CA GLU A 15 -16.09 23.86 5.83
C GLU A 15 -15.38 23.95 7.18
N ALA A 16 -14.08 23.69 7.25
CA ALA A 16 -13.29 23.84 8.47
C ALA A 16 -13.33 25.28 8.99
N PHE A 17 -13.17 26.29 8.13
CA PHE A 17 -13.26 27.71 8.49
C PHE A 17 -14.61 28.04 9.13
N SER A 18 -15.71 27.51 8.60
CA SER A 18 -17.06 27.70 9.17
C SER A 18 -17.26 27.06 10.54
N LEU A 19 -16.38 26.13 10.96
CA LEU A 19 -16.38 25.63 12.33
C LEU A 19 -15.81 26.65 13.32
N PHE A 20 -14.89 27.51 12.86
CA PHE A 20 -14.28 28.56 13.67
C PHE A 20 -15.10 29.86 13.61
N ASP A 21 -15.47 30.33 12.42
CA ASP A 21 -16.32 31.52 12.18
C ASP A 21 -17.78 31.20 12.57
N LYS A 22 -18.16 31.51 13.82
CA LYS A 22 -19.45 31.12 14.39
C LYS A 22 -20.57 32.06 13.99
N ASP A 23 -20.26 33.32 13.78
CA ASP A 23 -21.25 34.33 13.38
C ASP A 23 -21.33 34.53 11.86
N GLY A 24 -20.42 33.92 11.09
CA GLY A 24 -20.43 33.87 9.64
C GLY A 24 -20.01 35.19 9.01
N ASP A 25 -19.24 36.02 9.72
CA ASP A 25 -18.81 37.34 9.26
C ASP A 25 -17.62 37.29 8.27
N GLY A 26 -17.03 36.10 8.10
CA GLY A 26 -15.93 35.84 7.19
C GLY A 26 -14.54 36.03 7.81
N CYS A 27 -14.46 36.27 9.12
CA CYS A 27 -13.23 36.43 9.88
C CYS A 27 -13.27 35.55 11.15
N ILE A 28 -12.11 35.07 11.60
CA ILE A 28 -11.99 34.36 12.88
C ILE A 28 -11.38 35.30 13.92
N THR A 29 -12.14 35.60 14.96
CA THR A 29 -11.68 36.42 16.09
C THR A 29 -10.92 35.61 17.16
N THR A 30 -10.16 36.28 18.04
CA THR A 30 -9.50 35.62 19.21
C THR A 30 -10.51 34.81 20.04
N LYS A 31 -11.73 35.34 20.17
CA LYS A 31 -12.80 34.75 20.95
C LYS A 31 -13.34 33.46 20.31
N GLU A 32 -13.49 33.45 19.00
CA GLU A 32 -13.95 32.29 18.23
C GLU A 32 -12.89 31.20 18.21
N LEU A 33 -11.64 31.56 17.92
CA LEU A 33 -10.48 30.66 18.00
C LEU A 33 -10.40 30.02 19.40
N GLY A 34 -10.46 30.84 20.45
CA GLY A 34 -10.43 30.35 21.82
C GLY A 34 -11.63 29.47 22.19
N THR A 35 -12.80 29.71 21.60
CA THR A 35 -13.99 28.86 21.83
C THR A 35 -13.78 27.47 21.26
N VAL A 36 -13.24 27.38 20.04
CA VAL A 36 -12.93 26.09 19.41
C VAL A 36 -11.79 25.37 20.15
N MET A 37 -10.68 26.05 20.45
CA MET A 37 -9.55 25.43 21.17
C MET A 37 -9.95 24.89 22.54
N ARG A 38 -10.82 25.60 23.27
CA ARG A 38 -11.39 25.10 24.53
C ARG A 38 -12.32 23.92 24.35
N SER A 39 -13.08 23.87 23.26
CA SER A 39 -13.91 22.69 22.94
C SER A 39 -13.07 21.45 22.59
N LEU A 40 -11.83 21.66 22.11
CA LEU A 40 -10.84 20.60 21.84
C LEU A 40 -9.98 20.25 23.08
N GLY A 41 -10.32 20.79 24.26
CA GLY A 41 -9.64 20.47 25.52
C GLY A 41 -8.36 21.26 25.80
N GLN A 42 -8.02 22.25 24.97
CA GLN A 42 -6.90 23.17 25.23
C GLN A 42 -7.39 24.40 26.03
N ASN A 43 -6.52 25.01 26.83
CA ASN A 43 -6.85 26.20 27.63
C ASN A 43 -5.90 27.38 27.34
N PRO A 44 -5.90 27.91 26.11
CA PRO A 44 -5.02 29.01 25.75
C PRO A 44 -5.44 30.31 26.45
N THR A 45 -4.44 31.10 26.83
CA THR A 45 -4.59 32.46 27.34
C THR A 45 -4.90 33.43 26.21
N GLU A 46 -5.46 34.60 26.53
CA GLU A 46 -5.75 35.63 25.53
C GLU A 46 -4.48 36.10 24.80
N ALA A 47 -3.34 36.10 25.49
CA ALA A 47 -2.05 36.45 24.89
C ALA A 47 -1.61 35.40 23.86
N GLU A 48 -1.73 34.11 24.18
CA GLU A 48 -1.41 33.03 23.25
C GLU A 48 -2.35 33.04 22.02
N LEU A 49 -3.65 33.29 22.23
CA LEU A 49 -4.61 33.43 21.14
C LEU A 49 -4.28 34.61 20.23
N GLN A 50 -3.85 35.74 20.81
CA GLN A 50 -3.45 36.91 20.04
C GLN A 50 -2.15 36.65 19.28
N ASP A 51 -1.19 35.96 19.87
CA ASP A 51 0.06 35.60 19.20
C ASP A 51 -0.19 34.67 18.02
N MET A 52 -1.06 33.66 18.17
CA MET A 52 -1.48 32.77 17.08
C MET A 52 -2.14 33.52 15.91
N ILE A 53 -2.95 34.55 16.21
CA ILE A 53 -3.55 35.40 15.16
C ILE A 53 -2.48 36.25 14.49
N ASN A 54 -1.61 36.91 15.26
CA ASN A 54 -0.57 37.79 14.74
C ASN A 54 0.45 37.06 13.83
N GLU A 55 0.63 35.75 13.99
CA GLU A 55 1.53 34.94 13.15
C GLU A 55 1.04 34.82 11.69
N VAL A 56 -0.26 34.98 11.46
CA VAL A 56 -0.90 34.75 10.15
C VAL A 56 -1.70 35.93 9.62
N ASP A 57 -2.08 36.86 10.51
CA ASP A 57 -2.71 38.15 10.23
C ASP A 57 -1.74 39.06 9.44
N ALA A 58 -1.84 38.99 8.12
CA ALA A 58 -0.93 39.67 7.20
C ALA A 58 -1.31 41.13 7.01
N ASP A 59 -2.59 41.47 7.19
CA ASP A 59 -3.10 42.83 7.06
C ASP A 59 -3.10 43.61 8.40
N GLY A 60 -2.89 42.92 9.53
CA GLY A 60 -2.79 43.47 10.87
C GLY A 60 -4.13 43.90 11.46
N ASN A 61 -5.24 43.31 11.00
CA ASN A 61 -6.59 43.70 11.43
C ASN A 61 -7.02 43.05 12.77
N GLY A 62 -6.21 42.13 13.31
CA GLY A 62 -6.45 41.43 14.57
C GLY A 62 -7.41 40.26 14.47
N THR A 63 -7.72 39.80 13.26
CA THR A 63 -8.58 38.64 12.95
C THR A 63 -7.93 37.81 11.84
N ILE A 64 -8.41 36.60 11.59
CA ILE A 64 -7.91 35.73 10.51
C ILE A 64 -8.99 35.66 9.43
N ASP A 65 -8.71 36.21 8.25
CA ASP A 65 -9.60 36.05 7.09
C ASP A 65 -9.41 34.69 6.40
N PHE A 66 -10.30 34.32 5.47
CA PHE A 66 -10.20 33.02 4.80
C PHE A 66 -8.87 32.80 4.03
N PRO A 67 -8.33 33.77 3.26
CA PRO A 67 -6.98 33.69 2.72
C PRO A 67 -5.85 33.48 3.75
N GLU A 68 -5.91 34.15 4.90
CA GLU A 68 -4.94 34.02 6.00
C GLU A 68 -5.07 32.65 6.68
N PHE A 69 -6.31 32.17 6.87
CA PHE A 69 -6.60 30.83 7.34
C PHE A 69 -6.07 29.77 6.38
N LEU A 70 -6.20 29.95 5.07
CA LEU A 70 -5.60 29.06 4.08
C LEU A 70 -4.07 29.06 4.16
N ASN A 71 -3.43 30.21 4.40
CA ASN A 71 -1.99 30.27 4.62
C ASN A 71 -1.57 29.59 5.93
N LEU A 72 -2.36 29.72 7.00
CA LEU A 72 -2.17 29.02 8.26
C LEU A 72 -2.23 27.50 8.05
N MET A 73 -3.29 27.02 7.40
CA MET A 73 -3.50 25.60 7.13
C MET A 73 -2.48 25.04 6.14
N ALA A 74 -2.09 25.80 5.10
CA ALA A 74 -1.08 25.39 4.15
C ALA A 74 0.35 25.35 4.73
N ARG A 75 0.64 26.16 5.77
CA ARG A 75 1.89 26.06 6.54
C ARG A 75 1.83 24.86 7.48
N LYS A 76 0.75 24.71 8.25
CA LYS A 76 0.50 23.55 9.12
C LYS A 76 0.60 22.21 8.37
N MET A 77 0.04 22.11 7.16
CA MET A 77 0.16 20.91 6.31
C MET A 77 1.56 20.65 5.73
N LYS A 78 2.43 21.66 5.69
CA LYS A 78 3.85 21.49 5.34
C LYS A 78 4.72 21.17 6.55
N ASP A 79 4.23 21.50 7.74
CA ASP A 79 4.92 21.32 9.03
C ASP A 79 4.37 20.13 9.85
N THR A 80 3.37 19.40 9.33
CA THR A 80 2.81 18.17 9.92
C THR A 80 3.80 17.01 10.04
N ASP A 81 5.00 17.15 9.47
CA ASP A 81 6.13 16.22 9.65
C ASP A 81 7.08 16.64 10.80
N SER A 82 6.81 17.77 11.46
CA SER A 82 7.73 18.32 12.46
C SER A 82 7.66 17.53 13.77
N GLU A 83 8.85 17.22 14.31
CA GLU A 83 9.04 16.53 15.58
C GLU A 83 8.28 17.20 16.74
N GLU A 84 8.02 18.50 16.65
CA GLU A 84 7.29 19.25 17.67
C GLU A 84 5.79 18.95 17.68
N GLU A 85 5.13 18.78 16.52
CA GLU A 85 3.72 18.37 16.51
C GLU A 85 3.53 16.93 16.99
N LEU A 86 4.47 16.02 16.69
CA LEU A 86 4.46 14.66 17.23
C LEU A 86 4.65 14.64 18.76
N LYS A 87 5.52 15.52 19.30
CA LYS A 87 5.66 15.70 20.75
C LYS A 87 4.40 16.29 21.38
N GLU A 88 3.76 17.25 20.73
CA GLU A 88 2.50 17.82 21.22
C GLU A 88 1.37 16.79 21.21
N ALA A 89 1.24 16.02 20.12
CA ALA A 89 0.29 14.92 20.04
C ALA A 89 0.55 13.90 21.15
N PHE A 90 1.80 13.46 21.34
CA PHE A 90 2.17 12.55 22.43
C PHE A 90 1.76 13.09 23.80
N ARG A 91 1.99 14.39 24.08
CA ARG A 91 1.56 15.04 25.33
C ARG A 91 0.05 15.13 25.51
N VAL A 92 -0.73 15.09 24.43
CA VAL A 92 -2.19 15.03 24.53
C VAL A 92 -2.63 13.65 25.04
N PHE A 93 -1.94 12.58 24.63
CA PHE A 93 -2.17 11.21 25.08
C PHE A 93 -1.61 10.96 26.50
N ASP A 94 -0.33 11.26 26.75
CA ASP A 94 0.35 11.13 28.05
C ASP A 94 -0.14 12.21 29.03
N LYS A 95 -1.21 11.92 29.78
CA LYS A 95 -1.88 12.88 30.67
C LYS A 95 -1.10 13.11 31.96
N ASP A 96 -0.47 12.06 32.46
CA ASP A 96 0.31 12.13 33.70
C ASP A 96 1.77 12.58 33.48
N GLN A 97 2.19 12.71 32.21
CA GLN A 97 3.53 13.15 31.78
C GLN A 97 4.64 12.21 32.25
N ASN A 98 4.34 10.91 32.33
CA ASN A 98 5.31 9.90 32.74
C ASN A 98 6.23 9.46 31.59
N GLY A 99 5.96 9.88 30.35
CA GLY A 99 6.70 9.54 29.15
C GLY A 99 6.19 8.31 28.40
N PHE A 100 5.04 7.76 28.81
CA PHE A 100 4.40 6.57 28.26
C PHE A 100 2.90 6.79 28.15
N ILE A 101 2.26 6.18 27.15
CA ILE A 101 0.82 6.19 26.98
C ILE A 101 0.26 4.86 27.47
N SER A 102 -0.55 4.90 28.52
CA SER A 102 -1.24 3.72 29.04
C SER A 102 -2.55 3.43 28.30
N ALA A 103 -3.08 2.21 28.46
CA ALA A 103 -4.38 1.81 27.92
C ALA A 103 -5.53 2.76 28.33
N ALA A 104 -5.49 3.21 29.59
CA ALA A 104 -6.50 4.11 30.13
C ALA A 104 -6.43 5.49 29.47
N GLU A 105 -5.23 5.99 29.20
CA GLU A 105 -5.00 7.28 28.54
C GLU A 105 -5.37 7.23 27.06
N LEU A 106 -4.96 6.19 26.35
CA LEU A 106 -5.35 5.96 24.96
C LEU A 106 -6.87 5.93 24.82
N ARG A 107 -7.56 5.12 25.65
CA ARG A 107 -9.02 5.06 25.68
C ARG A 107 -9.66 6.41 25.95
N HIS A 108 -9.13 7.14 26.92
CA HIS A 108 -9.68 8.43 27.33
C HIS A 108 -9.61 9.44 26.19
N VAL A 109 -8.48 9.52 25.49
CA VAL A 109 -8.31 10.44 24.36
C VAL A 109 -9.18 10.03 23.18
N MET A 110 -9.20 8.75 22.79
CA MET A 110 -10.05 8.29 21.67
C MET A 110 -11.54 8.53 21.93
N THR A 111 -12.00 8.29 23.16
CA THR A 111 -13.39 8.58 23.55
C THR A 111 -13.72 10.07 23.44
N ASN A 112 -12.79 10.96 23.81
CA ASN A 112 -12.97 12.41 23.68
C ASN A 112 -12.93 12.89 22.23
N LEU A 113 -12.22 12.18 21.35
CA LEU A 113 -12.20 12.42 19.91
C LEU A 113 -13.43 11.88 19.18
N GLY A 114 -14.35 11.21 19.90
CA GLY A 114 -15.60 10.69 19.36
C GLY A 114 -15.55 9.21 18.97
N GLU A 115 -14.41 8.55 19.15
CA GLU A 115 -14.23 7.13 18.87
C GLU A 115 -14.41 6.29 20.14
N LYS A 116 -15.42 5.41 20.15
CA LYS A 116 -15.66 4.50 21.27
C LYS A 116 -15.02 3.15 20.98
N LEU A 117 -13.85 2.92 21.55
CA LEU A 117 -13.13 1.66 21.46
C LEU A 117 -13.49 0.73 22.62
N THR A 118 -13.65 -0.57 22.37
CA THR A 118 -13.83 -1.60 23.40
C THR A 118 -12.55 -1.85 24.19
N ASP A 119 -12.62 -2.62 25.27
CA ASP A 119 -11.43 -2.97 26.04
C ASP A 119 -10.43 -3.76 25.18
N GLU A 120 -10.96 -4.70 24.40
CA GLU A 120 -10.19 -5.53 23.49
C GLU A 120 -9.53 -4.74 22.34
N GLU A 121 -10.21 -3.73 21.78
CA GLU A 121 -9.66 -2.90 20.70
C GLU A 121 -8.48 -2.04 21.19
N VAL A 122 -8.59 -1.47 22.39
CA VAL A 122 -7.50 -0.70 23.00
C VAL A 122 -6.31 -1.61 23.33
N ASP A 123 -6.57 -2.80 23.86
CA ASP A 123 -5.53 -3.78 24.17
C ASP A 123 -4.84 -4.30 22.89
N GLU A 124 -5.56 -4.39 21.77
CA GLU A 124 -4.96 -4.69 20.46
C GLU A 124 -4.07 -3.54 19.98
N MET A 125 -4.56 -2.29 20.03
CA MET A 125 -3.78 -1.12 19.62
C MET A 125 -2.47 -0.98 20.40
N ILE A 126 -2.48 -1.24 21.71
CA ILE A 126 -1.25 -1.23 22.52
C ILE A 126 -0.33 -2.34 22.07
N ARG A 127 -0.84 -3.56 21.88
CA ARG A 127 -0.02 -4.70 21.49
C ARG A 127 0.64 -4.53 20.11
N GLU A 128 -0.02 -3.82 19.20
CA GLU A 128 0.53 -3.49 17.88
C GLU A 128 1.63 -2.41 17.97
N ALA A 129 1.50 -1.49 18.93
CA ALA A 129 2.42 -0.37 19.12
C ALA A 129 3.64 -0.71 20.00
N ASP A 130 3.43 -1.50 21.05
CA ASP A 130 4.38 -1.87 22.10
C ASP A 130 5.39 -2.90 21.56
N VAL A 131 6.56 -2.40 21.15
CA VAL A 131 7.63 -3.22 20.56
C VAL A 131 8.48 -3.87 21.63
N ASP A 132 8.66 -3.20 22.78
CA ASP A 132 9.51 -3.70 23.86
C ASP A 132 8.77 -4.59 24.89
N GLY A 133 7.44 -4.63 24.82
CA GLY A 133 6.56 -5.50 25.58
C GLY A 133 6.33 -5.03 27.02
N ASP A 134 6.50 -3.73 27.31
CA ASP A 134 6.31 -3.17 28.64
C ASP A 134 4.83 -2.89 29.00
N GLY A 135 3.92 -3.08 28.04
CA GLY A 135 2.48 -2.90 28.16
C GLY A 135 2.02 -1.45 28.05
N GLN A 136 2.89 -0.54 27.61
CA GLN A 136 2.63 0.88 27.38
C GLN A 136 3.26 1.31 26.05
N ILE A 137 3.00 2.54 25.61
CA ILE A 137 3.55 3.07 24.35
C ILE A 137 4.48 4.23 24.68
N ASN A 138 5.78 4.08 24.44
CA ASN A 138 6.75 5.17 24.59
C ASN A 138 6.72 6.13 23.39
N TYR A 139 7.48 7.24 23.46
CA TYR A 139 7.49 8.24 22.39
C TYR A 139 7.98 7.68 21.04
N GLU A 140 9.03 6.84 21.03
CA GLU A 140 9.52 6.26 19.78
C GLU A 140 8.48 5.33 19.13
N GLU A 141 7.78 4.54 19.94
CA GLU A 141 6.70 3.65 19.50
C GLU A 141 5.50 4.43 18.99
N PHE A 142 5.08 5.48 19.71
CA PHE A 142 4.01 6.37 19.29
C PHE A 142 4.33 7.04 17.95
N VAL A 143 5.54 7.58 17.79
CA VAL A 143 5.96 8.21 16.52
C VAL A 143 5.95 7.18 15.39
N LYS A 144 6.42 5.96 15.65
CA LYS A 144 6.42 4.89 14.65
C LYS A 144 4.98 4.58 14.21
N VAL A 145 4.05 4.39 15.14
CA VAL A 145 2.65 4.09 14.84
C VAL A 145 1.96 5.24 14.11
N VAL A 146 2.14 6.48 14.60
CA VAL A 146 1.54 7.66 13.98
C VAL A 146 2.08 7.86 12.57
N ARG A 147 3.39 7.74 12.35
CA ARG A 147 3.97 7.80 11.01
C ARG A 147 3.48 6.68 10.10
N GLN A 148 3.46 5.44 10.59
CA GLN A 148 2.92 4.30 9.85
C GLN A 148 1.43 4.43 9.51
N SER A 149 0.67 5.22 10.29
CA SER A 149 -0.74 5.51 10.02
C SER A 149 -0.97 6.71 9.10
N MET A 150 0.00 7.62 9.00
CA MET A 150 -0.12 8.91 8.28
C MET A 150 0.60 8.91 6.93
N GLU A 151 1.76 8.24 6.84
CA GLU A 151 2.61 8.15 5.66
C GLU A 151 2.18 6.95 4.81
N LYS A 152 1.76 7.21 3.56
CA LYS A 152 1.36 6.15 2.65
C LYS A 152 2.57 5.61 1.94
N GLU A 153 2.83 4.31 2.00
CA GLU A 153 4.07 3.77 1.44
C GLU A 153 3.86 2.91 0.17
N ILE A 154 4.81 3.01 -0.75
CA ILE A 154 4.91 2.18 -1.95
C ILE A 154 6.20 1.38 -1.93
N LEU A 155 6.09 0.06 -1.89
CA LEU A 155 7.24 -0.83 -2.07
C LEU A 155 7.57 -1.01 -3.55
N CYS A 156 8.79 -0.66 -3.94
CA CYS A 156 9.23 -0.57 -5.33
C CYS A 156 10.23 -1.69 -5.69
N LEU A 157 9.79 -2.69 -6.45
CA LEU A 157 10.58 -3.86 -6.81
C LEU A 157 11.23 -3.72 -8.19
N HIS A 158 12.56 -3.77 -8.23
CA HIS A 158 13.35 -3.58 -9.45
C HIS A 158 13.25 -4.77 -10.43
N GLY A 159 13.77 -4.57 -11.65
CA GLY A 159 13.78 -5.58 -12.70
C GLY A 159 14.91 -6.60 -12.60
N PHE A 160 14.96 -7.53 -13.56
CA PHE A 160 15.99 -8.56 -13.62
C PHE A 160 17.39 -7.95 -13.79
N ARG A 161 18.34 -8.34 -12.93
CA ARG A 161 19.74 -7.87 -12.94
C ARG A 161 19.87 -6.36 -12.87
N THR A 162 19.05 -5.72 -12.05
CA THR A 162 19.16 -4.29 -11.71
C THR A 162 19.24 -4.13 -10.19
N SER A 163 18.95 -2.94 -9.66
CA SER A 163 18.94 -2.68 -8.22
C SER A 163 17.80 -1.73 -7.88
N GLY A 164 17.43 -1.66 -6.59
CA GLY A 164 16.46 -0.69 -6.09
C GLY A 164 16.90 0.73 -6.40
N ALA A 165 18.20 1.03 -6.24
CA ALA A 165 18.78 2.32 -6.61
C ALA A 165 18.61 2.66 -8.10
N PHE A 166 18.74 1.67 -9.00
CA PHE A 166 18.51 1.89 -10.42
C PHE A 166 17.04 2.17 -10.72
N LEU A 167 16.11 1.39 -10.14
CA LEU A 167 14.68 1.64 -10.29
C LEU A 167 14.31 3.03 -9.76
N LYS A 168 14.82 3.42 -8.59
CA LYS A 168 14.64 4.78 -8.04
C LYS A 168 15.07 5.85 -9.04
N LYS A 169 16.21 5.67 -9.71
CA LYS A 169 16.70 6.58 -10.77
C LYS A 169 15.82 6.59 -12.02
N GLN A 170 15.14 5.48 -12.33
CA GLN A 170 14.18 5.42 -13.42
C GLN A 170 12.86 6.11 -13.06
N ILE A 171 12.36 5.91 -11.84
CA ILE A 171 11.11 6.54 -11.36
C ILE A 171 11.29 8.03 -11.08
N SER A 172 12.47 8.48 -10.65
CA SER A 172 12.79 9.92 -10.45
C SER A 172 12.72 10.75 -11.74
N LYS A 173 12.46 10.13 -12.89
CA LYS A 173 12.27 10.75 -14.20
C LYS A 173 10.81 11.07 -14.49
N TRP A 174 9.90 10.55 -13.68
CA TRP A 174 8.48 10.88 -13.72
C TRP A 174 8.25 12.18 -12.95
N ASP A 175 7.11 12.80 -13.21
CA ASP A 175 6.73 14.02 -12.50
C ASP A 175 6.53 13.73 -10.99
N PRO A 176 7.20 14.48 -10.09
CA PRO A 176 7.09 14.25 -8.65
C PRO A 176 5.66 14.34 -8.10
N SER A 177 4.79 15.13 -8.74
CA SER A 177 3.39 15.30 -8.30
C SER A 177 2.56 14.01 -8.36
N ILE A 178 3.01 13.00 -9.13
CA ILE A 178 2.29 11.75 -9.32
C ILE A 178 2.15 10.96 -8.02
N PHE A 179 3.22 10.87 -7.24
CA PHE A 179 3.31 10.08 -6.01
C PHE A 179 3.70 10.97 -4.82
N GLN A 180 3.41 12.27 -4.87
CA GLN A 180 3.80 13.22 -3.80
C GLN A 180 3.22 12.86 -2.42
N GLU A 181 2.09 12.14 -2.40
CA GLU A 181 1.40 11.69 -1.19
C GLU A 181 1.92 10.33 -0.69
N PHE A 182 2.95 9.78 -1.34
CA PHE A 182 3.48 8.46 -1.05
C PHE A 182 4.99 8.47 -0.88
N ASP A 183 5.46 7.86 0.20
CA ASP A 183 6.85 7.50 0.35
C ASP A 183 7.17 6.22 -0.40
N MET A 184 8.33 6.22 -1.09
CA MET A 184 8.70 5.13 -1.98
C MET A 184 9.96 4.44 -1.50
N VAL A 185 9.83 3.15 -1.18
CA VAL A 185 10.91 2.30 -0.65
C VAL A 185 11.44 1.40 -1.76
N PHE A 186 12.76 1.37 -1.97
CA PHE A 186 13.40 0.67 -3.09
C PHE A 186 14.43 -0.35 -2.59
N PRO A 187 14.00 -1.54 -2.11
CA PRO A 187 14.92 -2.59 -1.69
C PRO A 187 15.67 -3.21 -2.87
N ASP A 188 16.81 -3.82 -2.56
CA ASP A 188 17.55 -4.68 -3.48
C ASP A 188 17.06 -6.13 -3.38
N GLY A 189 17.15 -6.86 -4.49
CA GLY A 189 16.82 -8.28 -4.56
C GLY A 189 17.79 -9.14 -3.75
N LEU A 190 17.30 -10.28 -3.26
CA LEU A 190 18.04 -11.16 -2.36
C LEU A 190 19.28 -11.81 -3.04
N PHE A 191 19.19 -12.10 -4.34
CA PHE A 191 20.23 -12.85 -5.03
C PHE A 191 21.10 -11.94 -5.89
N PRO A 192 22.43 -11.97 -5.76
CA PRO A 192 23.32 -11.31 -6.70
C PRO A 192 23.08 -11.80 -8.14
N ALA A 193 23.20 -10.90 -9.11
CA ALA A 193 23.02 -11.23 -10.52
C ALA A 193 23.96 -12.36 -10.95
N GLY A 194 23.40 -13.44 -11.49
CA GLY A 194 24.15 -14.62 -11.95
C GLY A 194 24.85 -14.45 -13.30
N GLY A 195 24.75 -13.26 -13.91
CA GLY A 195 25.35 -12.97 -15.20
C GLY A 195 25.31 -11.49 -15.56
N LYS A 196 25.59 -11.20 -16.84
CA LYS A 196 25.69 -9.83 -17.34
C LYS A 196 24.36 -9.07 -17.18
N SER A 197 24.46 -7.82 -16.75
CA SER A 197 23.34 -6.88 -16.74
C SER A 197 23.35 -6.00 -17.98
N ASP A 198 22.16 -5.68 -18.51
CA ASP A 198 22.01 -4.77 -19.65
C ASP A 198 22.34 -3.31 -19.31
N ILE A 199 22.36 -2.98 -18.02
CA ILE A 199 22.71 -1.63 -17.53
C ILE A 199 24.20 -1.51 -17.17
N GLU A 200 24.98 -2.58 -17.37
CA GLU A 200 26.41 -2.56 -17.09
C GLU A 200 27.14 -1.52 -17.97
N GLY A 201 27.87 -0.63 -17.31
CA GLY A 201 28.52 0.53 -17.95
C GLY A 201 27.63 1.76 -18.09
N ILE A 202 26.33 1.66 -17.79
CA ILE A 202 25.39 2.77 -17.72
C ILE A 202 25.10 3.14 -16.25
N PHE A 203 24.99 2.14 -15.38
CA PHE A 203 24.79 2.29 -13.94
C PHE A 203 25.76 1.38 -13.18
N PRO A 204 26.28 1.79 -12.02
CA PRO A 204 27.24 0.96 -11.29
C PRO A 204 26.60 -0.27 -10.60
N PRO A 205 27.35 -1.37 -10.42
CA PRO A 205 26.94 -2.51 -9.59
C PRO A 205 26.86 -2.12 -8.09
N PRO A 206 26.27 -2.96 -7.22
CA PRO A 206 25.79 -4.33 -7.46
C PRO A 206 24.47 -4.42 -8.23
N TYR A 207 24.26 -5.59 -8.86
CA TYR A 207 23.00 -5.95 -9.52
C TYR A 207 22.44 -7.22 -8.89
N PHE A 208 21.12 -7.32 -8.87
CA PHE A 208 20.39 -8.35 -8.16
C PHE A 208 19.29 -8.95 -9.03
N GLU A 209 18.87 -10.13 -8.63
CA GLU A 209 17.74 -10.87 -9.16
C GLU A 209 16.84 -11.24 -7.96
N TRP A 210 15.54 -11.19 -8.16
CA TRP A 210 14.61 -11.65 -7.13
C TRP A 210 14.50 -13.19 -7.11
N PHE A 211 14.57 -13.80 -8.29
CA PHE A 211 14.60 -15.25 -8.49
C PHE A 211 15.26 -15.56 -9.84
N GLN A 212 15.63 -16.82 -10.08
CA GLN A 212 16.10 -17.28 -11.39
C GLN A 212 15.01 -18.06 -12.11
N PHE A 213 15.09 -18.14 -13.44
CA PHE A 213 14.10 -18.85 -14.25
C PHE A 213 14.77 -19.58 -15.43
N ASN A 214 14.12 -20.64 -15.91
CA ASN A 214 14.52 -21.31 -17.15
C ASN A 214 14.09 -20.49 -18.39
N LYS A 215 14.63 -20.82 -19.57
CA LYS A 215 14.37 -20.05 -20.81
C LYS A 215 12.89 -19.93 -21.19
N ASP A 216 12.09 -20.92 -20.80
CA ASP A 216 10.66 -21.00 -21.13
C ASP A 216 9.77 -20.31 -20.08
N PHE A 217 10.36 -19.80 -19.00
CA PHE A 217 9.67 -19.19 -17.87
C PHE A 217 8.66 -20.12 -17.21
N THR A 218 8.94 -21.42 -17.15
CA THR A 218 8.06 -22.44 -16.54
C THR A 218 8.62 -22.98 -15.23
N GLU A 219 9.91 -22.81 -14.98
CA GLU A 219 10.60 -23.24 -13.77
C GLU A 219 11.30 -22.04 -13.14
N TYR A 220 11.18 -21.93 -11.82
CA TYR A 220 11.69 -20.82 -11.04
C TYR A 220 12.54 -21.33 -9.89
N THR A 221 13.77 -20.83 -9.78
CA THR A 221 14.72 -21.17 -8.71
C THR A 221 14.75 -20.04 -7.71
N ASN A 222 14.74 -20.38 -6.41
CA ASN A 222 14.73 -19.45 -5.27
C ASN A 222 13.48 -18.56 -5.14
N LEU A 223 12.41 -18.85 -5.88
CA LEU A 223 11.17 -18.06 -5.83
C LEU A 223 10.50 -18.11 -4.44
N ASP A 224 10.40 -19.29 -3.83
CA ASP A 224 9.76 -19.44 -2.51
C ASP A 224 10.55 -18.71 -1.39
N GLU A 225 11.88 -18.73 -1.49
CA GLU A 225 12.76 -17.98 -0.57
C GLU A 225 12.58 -16.47 -0.75
N CYS A 226 12.49 -16.00 -2.00
CA CYS A 226 12.20 -14.60 -2.30
C CYS A 226 10.83 -14.16 -1.79
N ILE A 227 9.80 -14.99 -1.95
CA ILE A 227 8.43 -14.68 -1.48
C ILE A 227 8.45 -14.56 0.05
N SER A 228 9.06 -15.53 0.74
CA SER A 228 9.19 -15.51 2.20
C SER A 228 9.92 -14.23 2.66
N HIS A 229 11.06 -13.92 2.04
CA HIS A 229 11.83 -12.72 2.35
C HIS A 229 11.04 -11.43 2.15
N LEU A 230 10.30 -11.30 1.03
CA LEU A 230 9.47 -10.14 0.77
C LEU A 230 8.30 -10.02 1.75
N CYS A 231 7.71 -11.15 2.16
CA CYS A 231 6.66 -11.14 3.19
C CYS A 231 7.21 -10.63 4.52
N ASP A 232 8.34 -11.16 4.98
CA ASP A 232 9.00 -10.70 6.21
C ASP A 232 9.37 -9.22 6.12
N TYR A 233 9.89 -8.78 4.96
CA TYR A 233 10.23 -7.39 4.72
C TYR A 233 9.00 -6.48 4.81
N ILE A 234 7.89 -6.85 4.16
CA ILE A 234 6.63 -6.10 4.18
C ILE A 234 6.06 -6.02 5.59
N MET A 235 6.07 -7.13 6.35
CA MET A 235 5.59 -7.16 7.73
C MET A 235 6.48 -6.33 8.67
N THR A 236 7.79 -6.28 8.42
CA THR A 236 8.74 -5.60 9.32
C THR A 236 8.83 -4.10 9.04
N ASN A 237 8.77 -3.70 7.76
CA ASN A 237 9.05 -2.33 7.33
C ASN A 237 7.80 -1.59 6.85
N GLY A 238 6.65 -2.28 6.71
CA GLY A 238 5.39 -1.67 6.31
C GLY A 238 4.64 -1.04 7.49
N PRO A 239 3.32 -0.80 7.34
CA PRO A 239 2.48 -1.30 6.25
C PRO A 239 2.69 -0.56 4.92
N PHE A 240 2.80 -1.31 3.82
CA PHE A 240 2.77 -0.74 2.47
C PHE A 240 1.34 -0.63 1.93
N ASP A 241 0.97 0.51 1.35
CA ASP A 241 -0.33 0.70 0.69
C ASP A 241 -0.35 0.16 -0.74
N GLY A 242 0.79 0.24 -1.42
CA GLY A 242 0.90 -0.08 -2.83
C GLY A 242 2.19 -0.79 -3.16
N LEU A 243 2.16 -1.52 -4.26
CA LEU A 243 3.37 -2.07 -4.86
C LEU A 243 3.61 -1.41 -6.22
N LEU A 244 4.87 -1.07 -6.49
CA LEU A 244 5.33 -0.70 -7.82
C LEU A 244 6.39 -1.70 -8.24
N GLY A 245 6.30 -2.20 -9.46
CA GLY A 245 7.31 -3.13 -9.97
C GLY A 245 7.68 -2.87 -11.42
N PHE A 246 8.91 -3.23 -11.76
CA PHE A 246 9.37 -3.32 -13.15
C PHE A 246 9.77 -4.77 -13.48
N SER A 247 9.28 -5.31 -14.59
CA SER A 247 9.68 -6.62 -15.13
C SER A 247 9.48 -7.75 -14.11
N GLN A 248 10.57 -8.33 -13.61
CA GLN A 248 10.55 -9.31 -12.52
C GLN A 248 9.86 -8.78 -11.26
N GLY A 249 10.15 -7.55 -10.87
CA GLY A 249 9.51 -6.91 -9.72
C GLY A 249 8.00 -6.74 -9.91
N ALA A 250 7.55 -6.33 -11.10
CA ALA A 250 6.10 -6.22 -11.41
C ALA A 250 5.39 -7.57 -11.32
N THR A 251 6.05 -8.62 -11.81
CA THR A 251 5.55 -9.99 -11.77
C THR A 251 5.41 -10.48 -10.32
N LEU A 252 6.38 -10.17 -9.46
CA LEU A 252 6.32 -10.49 -8.02
C LEU A 252 5.27 -9.68 -7.28
N SER A 253 5.17 -8.37 -7.55
CA SER A 253 4.17 -7.52 -6.92
C SER A 253 2.76 -8.05 -7.18
N ALA A 254 2.46 -8.43 -8.43
CA ALA A 254 1.17 -9.01 -8.76
C ALA A 254 0.93 -10.38 -8.11
N LEU A 255 1.98 -11.20 -7.99
CA LEU A 255 1.91 -12.48 -7.28
C LEU A 255 1.56 -12.29 -5.80
N LEU A 256 2.26 -11.38 -5.10
CA LEU A 256 2.04 -11.11 -3.68
C LEU A 256 0.61 -10.63 -3.42
N ILE A 257 0.10 -9.71 -4.24
CA ILE A 257 -1.29 -9.23 -4.14
C ILE A 257 -2.27 -10.37 -4.40
N GLY A 258 -2.04 -11.18 -5.44
CA GLY A 258 -2.89 -12.34 -5.75
C GLY A 258 -2.91 -13.37 -4.63
N TYR A 259 -1.75 -13.67 -4.04
CA TYR A 259 -1.65 -14.58 -2.89
C TYR A 259 -2.28 -14.01 -1.62
N GLN A 260 -2.14 -12.70 -1.35
CA GLN A 260 -2.79 -12.05 -0.22
C GLN A 260 -4.32 -12.09 -0.37
N ALA A 261 -4.85 -11.82 -1.56
CA ALA A 261 -6.29 -11.90 -1.85
C ALA A 261 -6.88 -13.31 -1.61
N GLN A 262 -6.04 -14.35 -1.68
CA GLN A 262 -6.42 -15.75 -1.43
C GLN A 262 -6.04 -16.21 -0.01
N GLY A 263 -5.61 -15.30 0.87
CA GLY A 263 -5.22 -15.59 2.25
C GLY A 263 -3.99 -16.48 2.38
N LYS A 264 -3.08 -16.47 1.40
CA LYS A 264 -1.88 -17.32 1.38
C LYS A 264 -0.66 -16.67 2.04
N VAL A 265 -0.50 -15.37 1.86
CA VAL A 265 0.60 -14.56 2.41
C VAL A 265 0.04 -13.28 3.02
N LEU A 266 0.85 -12.56 3.79
CA LEU A 266 0.52 -11.21 4.28
C LEU A 266 -0.84 -11.14 5.02
N LYS A 267 -1.13 -12.16 5.87
CA LYS A 267 -2.42 -12.27 6.58
C LYS A 267 -2.63 -11.22 7.65
N GLU A 268 -1.54 -10.76 8.25
CA GLU A 268 -1.50 -9.76 9.31
C GLU A 268 -1.19 -8.36 8.74
N HIS A 269 -0.93 -8.24 7.43
CA HIS A 269 -0.74 -6.97 6.76
C HIS A 269 -2.07 -6.51 6.16
N PRO A 270 -2.46 -5.22 6.29
CA PRO A 270 -3.64 -4.68 5.64
C PRO A 270 -3.65 -4.97 4.13
N PRO A 271 -4.81 -5.14 3.47
CA PRO A 271 -4.84 -5.43 2.04
C PRO A 271 -4.07 -4.39 1.21
N ILE A 272 -3.13 -4.84 0.37
CA ILE A 272 -2.45 -3.97 -0.59
C ILE A 272 -3.50 -3.36 -1.51
N LYS A 273 -3.55 -2.02 -1.54
CA LYS A 273 -4.63 -1.25 -2.15
C LYS A 273 -4.45 -1.12 -3.66
N PHE A 274 -3.20 -1.09 -4.14
CA PHE A 274 -2.93 -0.92 -5.56
C PHE A 274 -1.61 -1.51 -6.08
N LEU A 275 -1.56 -1.67 -7.42
CA LEU A 275 -0.39 -2.08 -8.18
C LEU A 275 -0.05 -1.08 -9.29
N VAL A 276 1.22 -0.67 -9.36
CA VAL A 276 1.83 -0.01 -10.52
C VAL A 276 2.76 -1.01 -11.21
N SER A 277 2.26 -1.63 -12.28
CA SER A 277 2.98 -2.68 -13.01
C SER A 277 3.64 -2.10 -14.26
N VAL A 278 4.96 -2.23 -14.38
CA VAL A 278 5.70 -1.86 -15.60
C VAL A 278 6.28 -3.12 -16.22
N SER A 279 5.80 -3.50 -17.41
CA SER A 279 6.25 -4.71 -18.12
C SER A 279 6.19 -5.99 -17.27
N GLY A 280 5.19 -6.13 -16.40
CA GLY A 280 4.96 -7.35 -15.60
C GLY A 280 4.34 -8.48 -16.40
N SER A 281 4.42 -9.70 -15.90
CA SER A 281 3.76 -10.86 -16.51
C SER A 281 3.17 -11.77 -15.44
N LYS A 282 2.27 -12.68 -15.82
CA LYS A 282 1.89 -13.80 -14.94
C LYS A 282 3.06 -14.78 -14.85
N PHE A 283 3.20 -15.41 -13.68
CA PHE A 283 3.92 -16.68 -13.61
C PHE A 283 3.25 -17.69 -14.55
N ARG A 284 4.02 -18.62 -15.12
CA ARG A 284 3.49 -19.67 -16.02
C ARG A 284 3.34 -21.02 -15.33
N ASP A 285 3.84 -21.17 -14.10
CA ASP A 285 3.62 -22.36 -13.30
C ASP A 285 2.11 -22.47 -12.96
N PRO A 286 1.41 -23.52 -13.41
CA PRO A 286 -0.01 -23.70 -13.13
C PRO A 286 -0.34 -23.66 -11.62
N LYS A 287 0.55 -24.15 -10.76
CA LYS A 287 0.35 -24.15 -9.30
C LYS A 287 0.26 -22.73 -8.74
N ILE A 288 0.98 -21.79 -9.36
CA ILE A 288 0.94 -20.37 -9.01
C ILE A 288 -0.31 -19.74 -9.61
N CYS A 289 -0.58 -19.98 -10.89
CA CYS A 289 -1.71 -19.40 -11.61
C CYS A 289 -3.07 -19.74 -10.99
N ASP A 290 -3.26 -21.02 -10.64
CA ASP A 290 -4.50 -21.57 -10.09
C ASP A 290 -4.82 -21.03 -8.69
N VAL A 291 -3.85 -20.33 -8.08
CA VAL A 291 -3.99 -19.65 -6.79
C VAL A 291 -4.03 -18.14 -7.01
N ALA A 292 -2.92 -17.54 -7.46
CA ALA A 292 -2.75 -16.08 -7.53
C ALA A 292 -3.75 -15.38 -8.44
N TYR A 293 -4.20 -16.04 -9.50
CA TYR A 293 -5.05 -15.45 -10.55
C TYR A 293 -6.37 -16.20 -10.73
N LYS A 294 -6.77 -16.99 -9.72
CA LYS A 294 -8.00 -17.77 -9.74
C LYS A 294 -9.24 -16.89 -9.91
N ASP A 295 -9.30 -15.81 -9.15
CA ASP A 295 -10.36 -14.81 -9.16
C ASP A 295 -9.77 -13.45 -9.57
N PRO A 296 -10.56 -12.55 -10.19
CA PRO A 296 -10.09 -11.21 -10.52
C PRO A 296 -9.59 -10.46 -9.27
N ILE A 297 -8.34 -9.98 -9.34
CA ILE A 297 -7.70 -9.24 -8.26
C ILE A 297 -8.37 -7.87 -8.12
N LYS A 298 -8.89 -7.57 -6.93
CA LYS A 298 -9.70 -6.37 -6.66
C LYS A 298 -8.89 -5.10 -6.38
N ALA A 299 -7.61 -5.24 -6.06
CA ALA A 299 -6.71 -4.10 -5.91
C ALA A 299 -6.70 -3.25 -7.19
N LYS A 300 -6.75 -1.92 -7.05
CA LYS A 300 -6.65 -1.02 -8.20
C LYS A 300 -5.32 -1.27 -8.91
N SER A 301 -5.29 -1.24 -10.23
CA SER A 301 -4.01 -1.42 -10.94
C SER A 301 -3.87 -0.53 -12.16
N ILE A 302 -2.62 -0.14 -12.41
CA ILE A 302 -2.19 0.46 -13.66
C ILE A 302 -1.06 -0.36 -14.26
N HIS A 303 -1.11 -0.59 -15.57
CA HIS A 303 -0.16 -1.41 -16.30
C HIS A 303 0.46 -0.62 -17.45
N PHE A 304 1.77 -0.43 -17.39
CA PHE A 304 2.57 0.17 -18.46
C PHE A 304 3.04 -0.92 -19.41
N ILE A 305 2.64 -0.80 -20.68
CA ILE A 305 2.87 -1.81 -21.71
C ILE A 305 3.57 -1.17 -22.91
N GLY A 306 4.80 -1.65 -23.18
CA GLY A 306 5.59 -1.19 -24.32
C GLY A 306 5.13 -1.85 -25.63
N GLU A 307 4.88 -1.07 -26.67
CA GLU A 307 4.45 -1.56 -27.98
C GLU A 307 5.52 -2.42 -28.67
N LYS A 308 6.80 -2.23 -28.31
CA LYS A 308 7.93 -3.02 -28.81
C LYS A 308 8.49 -3.98 -27.75
N ASP A 309 7.80 -4.11 -26.62
CA ASP A 309 8.23 -4.99 -25.54
C ASP A 309 7.93 -6.46 -25.90
N TRP A 310 8.90 -7.33 -25.70
CA TRP A 310 8.73 -8.77 -25.86
C TRP A 310 7.77 -9.34 -24.81
N LEU A 311 7.55 -8.63 -23.69
CA LEU A 311 6.53 -8.91 -22.70
C LEU A 311 5.17 -8.26 -22.98
N LYS A 312 4.94 -7.63 -24.14
CA LYS A 312 3.66 -6.96 -24.43
C LYS A 312 2.44 -7.85 -24.17
N ILE A 313 2.38 -9.03 -24.80
CA ILE A 313 1.25 -9.95 -24.65
C ILE A 313 1.17 -10.49 -23.21
N PRO A 314 2.25 -11.00 -22.60
CA PRO A 314 2.22 -11.36 -21.18
C PRO A 314 1.77 -10.25 -20.22
N SER A 315 2.08 -8.98 -20.53
CA SER A 315 1.65 -7.83 -19.72
C SER A 315 0.16 -7.55 -19.85
N GLU A 316 -0.39 -7.72 -21.06
CA GLU A 316 -1.84 -7.63 -21.29
C GLU A 316 -2.58 -8.76 -20.58
N GLU A 317 -2.03 -9.97 -20.60
CA GLU A 317 -2.57 -11.14 -19.88
C GLU A 317 -2.54 -10.94 -18.36
N LEU A 318 -1.47 -10.34 -17.82
CA LEU A 318 -1.38 -9.97 -16.40
C LEU A 318 -2.42 -8.92 -16.05
N ALA A 319 -2.53 -7.85 -16.84
CA ALA A 319 -3.50 -6.80 -16.59
C ALA A 319 -4.93 -7.34 -16.55
N ALA A 320 -5.28 -8.27 -17.44
CA ALA A 320 -6.58 -8.93 -17.46
C ALA A 320 -6.92 -9.78 -16.21
N ALA A 321 -5.95 -10.06 -15.33
CA ALA A 321 -6.23 -10.68 -14.02
C ALA A 321 -6.70 -9.69 -12.95
N PHE A 322 -6.59 -8.39 -13.20
CA PHE A 322 -7.07 -7.35 -12.28
C PHE A 322 -8.47 -6.89 -12.69
N ASP A 323 -9.26 -6.45 -11.71
CA ASP A 323 -10.55 -5.83 -11.96
C ASP A 323 -10.35 -4.40 -12.49
N SER A 324 -10.88 -4.12 -13.68
CA SER A 324 -10.88 -2.79 -14.31
C SER A 324 -9.50 -2.09 -14.34
N PRO A 325 -8.44 -2.75 -14.88
CA PRO A 325 -7.09 -2.20 -14.90
C PRO A 325 -7.00 -0.97 -15.80
N LEU A 326 -6.21 0.02 -15.39
CA LEU A 326 -5.82 1.12 -16.25
C LEU A 326 -4.62 0.71 -17.11
N LEU A 327 -4.72 0.87 -18.44
CA LEU A 327 -3.63 0.50 -19.35
C LEU A 327 -2.96 1.76 -19.92
N LEU A 328 -1.65 1.90 -19.73
CA LEU A 328 -0.83 2.94 -20.33
C LEU A 328 0.14 2.34 -21.34
N ARG A 329 -0.07 2.64 -22.62
CA ARG A 329 0.76 2.14 -23.71
C ARG A 329 1.85 3.15 -24.07
N HIS A 330 3.06 2.67 -24.35
CA HIS A 330 4.17 3.52 -24.77
C HIS A 330 4.94 2.91 -25.95
N PRO A 331 5.60 3.72 -26.81
CA PRO A 331 6.20 3.23 -28.06
C PRO A 331 7.54 2.49 -27.90
N GLN A 332 8.02 2.35 -26.67
CA GLN A 332 9.36 1.81 -26.36
C GLN A 332 9.30 0.29 -26.14
N GLY A 333 10.47 -0.33 -26.02
CA GLY A 333 10.60 -1.75 -25.67
C GLY A 333 10.54 -1.97 -24.16
N HIS A 334 11.30 -2.95 -23.68
CA HIS A 334 11.36 -3.34 -22.27
C HIS A 334 12.07 -2.29 -21.40
N THR A 335 11.34 -1.29 -20.92
CA THR A 335 11.89 -0.19 -20.11
C THR A 335 10.81 0.48 -19.28
N VAL A 336 11.21 1.09 -18.17
CA VAL A 336 10.39 2.11 -17.50
C VAL A 336 10.22 3.31 -18.46
N PRO A 337 8.99 3.67 -18.84
CA PRO A 337 8.77 4.70 -19.84
C PRO A 337 9.07 6.10 -19.31
N ARG A 338 9.37 7.03 -20.22
CA ARG A 338 9.14 8.45 -19.96
C ARG A 338 7.66 8.74 -20.17
N LEU A 339 7.07 9.52 -19.28
CA LEU A 339 5.66 9.89 -19.36
C LEU A 339 5.51 11.18 -20.15
N ASP A 340 4.54 11.21 -21.06
CA ASP A 340 4.06 12.44 -21.66
C ASP A 340 3.06 13.14 -20.73
N GLU A 341 2.70 14.39 -21.04
CA GLU A 341 1.79 15.19 -20.20
C GLU A 341 0.45 14.48 -19.95
N ASN A 342 -0.08 13.77 -20.96
CA ASN A 342 -1.34 13.04 -20.82
C ASN A 342 -1.20 11.87 -19.83
N SER A 343 -0.12 11.11 -19.91
CA SER A 343 0.16 9.99 -19.02
C SER A 343 0.42 10.48 -17.59
N VAL A 344 1.12 11.61 -17.43
CA VAL A 344 1.31 12.27 -16.13
C VAL A 344 -0.04 12.66 -15.52
N ASN A 345 -0.89 13.35 -16.26
CA ASN A 345 -2.21 13.78 -15.77
C ASN A 345 -3.10 12.60 -15.40
N LEU A 346 -3.11 11.55 -16.22
CA LEU A 346 -3.90 10.35 -15.97
C LEU A 346 -3.44 9.62 -14.71
N LEU A 347 -2.13 9.43 -14.57
CA LEU A 347 -1.54 8.75 -13.43
C LEU A 347 -1.71 9.58 -12.15
N ALA A 348 -1.51 10.90 -12.19
CA ALA A 348 -1.76 11.78 -11.05
C ALA A 348 -3.23 11.74 -10.60
N LYS A 349 -4.19 11.76 -11.54
CA LYS A 349 -5.62 11.60 -11.21
C LYS A 349 -5.92 10.23 -10.61
N TRP A 350 -5.32 9.18 -11.15
CA TRP A 350 -5.48 7.82 -10.65
C TRP A 350 -4.93 7.68 -9.23
N THR A 351 -3.73 8.19 -8.96
CA THR A 351 -3.11 8.19 -7.63
C THR A 351 -3.92 8.99 -6.61
N LYS A 352 -4.41 10.19 -6.97
CA LYS A 352 -5.33 10.97 -6.11
C LYS A 352 -6.60 10.20 -5.74
N SER A 353 -7.16 9.42 -6.68
CA SER A 353 -8.34 8.59 -6.41
C SER A 353 -8.06 7.44 -5.43
N ILE A 354 -6.81 7.06 -5.22
CA ILE A 354 -6.42 6.07 -4.22
C ILE A 354 -6.44 6.74 -2.84
N VAL A 355 -5.83 7.92 -2.73
CA VAL A 355 -5.76 8.71 -1.49
C VAL A 355 -7.15 9.13 -0.98
N GLN A 356 -8.03 9.56 -1.88
CA GLN A 356 -9.40 9.95 -1.50
C GLN A 356 -10.21 8.76 -0.95
N VAL A 357 -10.10 7.58 -1.58
CA VAL A 357 -10.80 6.37 -1.12
C VAL A 357 -10.28 5.90 0.24
N THR A 358 -8.97 6.04 0.50
CA THR A 358 -8.42 5.73 1.82
C THR A 358 -8.97 6.65 2.90
N ASN A 359 -9.07 7.95 2.62
CA ASN A 359 -9.56 8.93 3.60
C ASN A 359 -11.06 8.78 3.87
N THR A 360 -11.87 8.40 2.86
CA THR A 360 -13.30 8.14 3.05
C THR A 360 -13.59 6.84 3.80
N ASN A 361 -12.77 5.80 3.63
CA ASN A 361 -12.97 4.57 4.38
C ASN A 361 -12.68 4.76 5.88
N SER A 362 -11.71 5.62 6.24
CA SER A 362 -11.47 6.00 7.63
C SER A 362 -12.65 6.77 8.27
N THR A 363 -13.49 7.44 7.49
CA THR A 363 -14.69 8.14 8.00
C THR A 363 -15.97 7.31 7.92
N CYS A 364 -16.04 6.29 7.04
CA CYS A 364 -17.24 5.49 6.81
C CYS A 364 -17.41 4.28 7.74
N ASP A 365 -16.41 3.89 8.53
CA ASP A 365 -16.55 2.80 9.52
C ASP A 365 -17.40 3.21 10.75
N VAL A 366 -17.84 4.47 10.82
CA VAL A 366 -18.66 5.01 11.93
C VAL A 366 -20.18 4.81 11.74
N GLU A 367 -20.67 4.48 10.53
CA GLU A 367 -22.13 4.52 10.25
C GLU A 367 -22.85 3.18 10.09
N LYS A 368 -22.32 2.06 10.63
CA LYS A 368 -23.06 0.78 10.63
C LYS A 368 -23.08 0.06 11.98
N SER A 369 -23.57 0.71 13.03
CA SER A 369 -24.31 -0.03 14.07
C SER A 369 -25.28 0.88 14.81
N GLU A 370 -26.57 0.75 14.51
CA GLU A 370 -27.77 1.11 15.31
C GLU A 370 -28.96 1.05 14.32
N THR A 371 -30.06 0.32 14.47
CA THR A 371 -30.72 -0.41 15.56
C THR A 371 -31.75 -1.38 14.95
N GLU A 372 -32.07 -2.49 15.64
CA GLU A 372 -33.44 -2.74 16.14
C GLU A 372 -33.45 -3.92 17.13
N PRO A 373 -34.12 -3.80 18.29
CA PRO A 373 -34.24 -4.88 19.27
C PRO A 373 -35.56 -5.65 19.07
N THR A 374 -35.56 -6.98 19.23
CA THR A 374 -36.73 -7.68 19.78
C THR A 374 -36.37 -9.06 20.32
N THR A 375 -36.92 -9.30 21.51
CA THR A 375 -36.71 -10.39 22.44
C THR A 375 -37.66 -11.56 22.14
N THR A 376 -37.17 -12.80 22.27
CA THR A 376 -37.81 -14.07 22.74
C THR A 376 -36.84 -15.19 22.33
N GLY A 377 -36.29 -16.09 23.15
CA GLY A 377 -36.73 -16.71 24.38
C GLY A 377 -36.81 -18.24 24.16
N ILE A 378 -35.97 -19.01 24.88
CA ILE A 378 -36.08 -20.46 25.21
C ILE A 378 -35.66 -21.44 24.06
N ASN A 379 -34.91 -22.55 24.20
CA ASN A 379 -34.26 -23.30 25.28
C ASN A 379 -33.14 -24.19 24.69
N LEU A 380 -32.08 -24.45 25.47
CA LEU A 380 -31.19 -25.60 25.28
C LEU A 380 -31.79 -26.81 26.01
N ALA A 381 -32.27 -27.80 25.26
CA ALA A 381 -32.25 -29.23 25.61
C ALA A 381 -33.08 -29.97 24.57
N ASP A 382 -32.42 -30.68 23.65
CA ASP A 382 -32.82 -32.04 23.32
C ASP A 382 -31.58 -32.83 22.88
N ILE A 383 -31.40 -33.92 23.63
CA ILE A 383 -30.26 -34.82 23.66
C ILE A 383 -30.49 -35.94 22.63
N ALA A 384 -29.41 -36.31 21.94
CA ALA A 384 -29.02 -37.60 21.35
C ALA A 384 -30.10 -38.66 21.03
N THR A 385 -30.00 -39.30 19.85
CA THR A 385 -29.52 -40.69 19.67
C THR A 385 -29.79 -41.25 18.26
N ASP A 386 -28.91 -42.18 17.86
CA ASP A 386 -29.05 -43.29 16.90
C ASP A 386 -28.97 -43.11 15.37
N ALA A 387 -27.90 -43.73 14.84
CA ALA A 387 -27.84 -44.40 13.54
C ALA A 387 -28.64 -45.72 13.58
N PRO A 388 -28.96 -46.33 12.41
CA PRO A 388 -28.14 -47.47 12.01
C PRO A 388 -27.94 -47.69 10.49
N GLU A 389 -26.95 -48.56 10.27
CA GLU A 389 -26.43 -49.33 9.14
C GLU A 389 -27.33 -49.70 7.93
N GLY A 390 -26.69 -49.94 6.79
CA GLY A 390 -27.17 -50.92 5.79
C GLY A 390 -26.68 -50.71 4.35
N SER A 391 -25.55 -51.33 3.98
CA SER A 391 -25.16 -51.60 2.58
C SER A 391 -25.91 -52.82 2.02
N PRO A 392 -25.88 -53.04 0.69
CA PRO A 392 -25.11 -54.20 0.22
C PRO A 392 -24.32 -53.99 -1.09
N THR A 393 -23.41 -54.93 -1.27
CA THR A 393 -22.33 -55.11 -2.26
C THR A 393 -22.77 -55.66 -3.62
N VAL A 394 -21.80 -55.74 -4.57
CA VAL A 394 -21.59 -56.70 -5.71
C VAL A 394 -21.15 -55.91 -6.96
N SER A 395 -20.19 -56.29 -7.82
CA SER A 395 -18.91 -57.02 -7.79
C SER A 395 -18.29 -56.89 -9.20
N VAL A 396 -16.96 -56.93 -9.30
CA VAL A 396 -16.13 -56.82 -10.52
C VAL A 396 -16.24 -58.07 -11.43
N PRO A 397 -15.87 -57.96 -12.73
CA PRO A 397 -14.92 -58.93 -13.25
C PRO A 397 -13.83 -58.36 -14.19
N THR A 398 -12.62 -58.88 -14.03
CA THR A 398 -11.55 -59.09 -15.05
C THR A 398 -11.11 -60.57 -14.87
N PRO A 399 -10.28 -61.25 -15.70
CA PRO A 399 -9.30 -60.75 -16.69
C PRO A 399 -9.14 -61.60 -17.99
N THR A 400 -8.24 -61.15 -18.88
CA THR A 400 -7.28 -61.89 -19.74
C THR A 400 -6.89 -60.93 -20.89
N GLY A 401 -5.66 -60.65 -21.31
CA GLY A 401 -4.32 -61.21 -21.11
C GLY A 401 -3.62 -61.21 -22.48
N LYS A 402 -2.47 -60.53 -22.65
CA LYS A 402 -1.31 -60.93 -23.49
C LYS A 402 -0.24 -59.83 -23.66
N ASN A 403 1.01 -60.29 -23.54
CA ASN A 403 2.30 -59.65 -23.81
C ASN A 403 2.50 -59.20 -25.28
N LEU A 404 3.43 -58.25 -25.50
CA LEU A 404 4.61 -58.27 -26.40
C LEU A 404 5.29 -56.88 -26.29
N ALA A 405 6.49 -56.70 -25.73
CA ALA A 405 7.85 -56.92 -26.30
C ALA A 405 8.26 -55.95 -27.44
N ASP A 406 9.32 -55.18 -27.14
CA ASP A 406 10.45 -54.69 -27.96
C ASP A 406 10.24 -53.96 -29.31
N THR A 407 10.79 -52.72 -29.38
CA THR A 407 11.72 -52.21 -30.44
C THR A 407 12.25 -50.83 -29.99
N LYS A 408 13.51 -50.68 -29.56
CA LYS A 408 14.73 -50.29 -30.31
C LYS A 408 14.73 -48.90 -30.99
N ASP A 409 15.62 -48.05 -30.49
CA ASP A 409 16.57 -47.15 -31.16
C ASP A 409 16.21 -46.53 -32.51
N VAL A 410 16.12 -45.19 -32.55
CA VAL A 410 16.79 -44.37 -33.57
C VAL A 410 17.29 -43.07 -32.94
N ALA A 411 18.60 -42.93 -32.87
CA ALA A 411 19.30 -41.66 -32.72
C ALA A 411 19.31 -40.93 -34.08
N THR A 412 19.08 -39.61 -34.08
CA THR A 412 19.49 -38.75 -35.19
C THR A 412 20.09 -37.45 -34.66
N GLU A 413 21.26 -37.17 -35.22
CA GLU A 413 22.21 -36.12 -34.88
C GLU A 413 21.73 -34.69 -35.19
N VAL A 414 22.46 -33.78 -34.55
CA VAL A 414 22.51 -32.32 -34.66
C VAL A 414 22.71 -31.82 -36.10
N PRO A 415 22.51 -30.51 -36.36
CA PRO A 415 23.69 -29.73 -36.74
C PRO A 415 23.84 -28.40 -36.00
N GLU A 416 25.07 -28.12 -35.59
CA GLU A 416 25.56 -26.84 -35.08
C GLU A 416 25.84 -25.84 -36.22
N GLY A 417 25.59 -24.55 -35.93
CA GLY A 417 26.37 -23.41 -36.45
C GLY A 417 25.81 -22.65 -37.68
N PRO A 418 26.22 -21.38 -37.91
CA PRO A 418 27.49 -20.82 -37.44
C PRO A 418 27.42 -19.46 -36.70
N SER A 419 28.56 -19.20 -36.08
CA SER A 419 29.00 -18.06 -35.28
C SER A 419 29.27 -16.77 -36.08
N THR A 420 29.25 -15.65 -35.34
CA THR A 420 30.08 -14.43 -35.48
C THR A 420 30.10 -13.67 -36.82
N VAL A 421 29.66 -12.41 -36.76
CA VAL A 421 30.30 -11.32 -37.51
C VAL A 421 30.61 -10.17 -36.54
N SER A 422 31.89 -9.87 -36.41
CA SER A 422 32.45 -8.64 -35.85
C SER A 422 32.96 -7.75 -36.99
N VAL A 423 33.34 -6.50 -36.65
CA VAL A 423 34.02 -5.41 -37.40
C VAL A 423 33.10 -4.18 -37.55
N ARG A 424 33.18 -3.18 -36.65
CA ARG A 424 34.06 -1.97 -36.66
C ARG A 424 33.87 -1.04 -37.86
N VAL A 425 33.42 0.21 -37.64
CA VAL A 425 34.25 1.41 -37.43
C VAL A 425 33.52 2.33 -36.45
#